data_AF-B0DXI5-F1
#
_entry.id   AF-B0DXI5-F1
#
_cell.length_a   1.000
_cell.length_b   1.000
_cell.length_c   1.000
_cell.angle_alpha   90.00
_cell.angle_beta   90.00
_cell.angle_gamma   90.00
#
_symmetry.space_group_name_H-M   'P 1'
#
loop_
_entity.id
_entity.type
_entity.pdbx_description
1 polymer ?
#
loop_
_entity_poly.entity_id
_entity_poly.type
_entity_poly.pdbx_seq_one_letter_code
_entity_poly.pdbx_strand_id
1 'polypeptide(L)'
;MSTTFEYPLVIDEATRVRVSISDKENAPAALRQTTLALDGGNMKGKKRTLTLVDGDACKKYIDAFLGELDLSGALPATPQVVVEALRLRILQLEDQLYAQAPPAKRARTITGPATSSSSSSEAPVAGPSKAEEKKSKMQIKKIFDRLKKECKSDGLKFQGSPKTIKIDEVWEQSEFEAIFSGQGTLIQPTPNNKPKSTVTIIHFKTKAQVEEFFGNELKDLRGNRWTRGGGPHFAKSLKQGPCDVQINSFEVNYSKNGMKCSLKFEVSEVGGGYCPYGPSQRRHS
;
A
#
# COMPACT_ATOMS: atom_id res chain seq x y z
N MET A 1 50.33 -47.76 22.96
CA MET A 1 49.51 -48.76 22.23
C MET A 1 48.33 -47.99 21.64
N SER A 2 48.44 -47.68 20.35
CA SER A 2 47.49 -46.83 19.61
C SER A 2 46.42 -47.71 18.96
N THR A 3 45.15 -47.36 19.15
CA THR A 3 44.03 -48.05 18.51
C THR A 3 43.31 -47.06 17.60
N THR A 4 43.60 -47.14 16.31
CA THR A 4 42.99 -46.33 15.25
C THR A 4 41.69 -47.02 14.82
N PHE A 5 40.54 -46.36 14.97
CA PHE A 5 39.27 -46.80 14.40
C PHE A 5 39.04 -46.05 13.09
N GLU A 6 39.12 -46.77 11.97
CA GLU A 6 38.65 -46.31 10.67
C GLU A 6 37.12 -46.48 10.58
N TYR A 7 36.42 -45.44 10.14
CA TYR A 7 35.02 -45.52 9.72
C TYR A 7 34.94 -45.29 8.20
N PRO A 8 34.21 -46.13 7.45
CA PRO A 8 34.02 -45.93 6.02
C PRO A 8 33.01 -44.82 5.71
N LEU A 9 33.39 -43.97 4.75
CA LEU A 9 32.58 -42.97 4.07
C LEU A 9 31.51 -43.64 3.19
N VAL A 10 30.23 -43.42 3.50
CA VAL A 10 29.11 -43.70 2.61
C VAL A 10 28.81 -42.42 1.85
N ILE A 11 29.03 -42.43 0.53
CA ILE A 11 28.72 -41.33 -0.40
C ILE A 11 27.36 -41.67 -1.02
N ASP A 12 26.32 -40.93 -0.66
CA ASP A 12 25.01 -41.01 -1.33
C ASP A 12 25.05 -40.20 -2.63
N GLU A 13 24.98 -40.92 -3.75
CA GLU A 13 24.94 -40.40 -5.11
C GLU A 13 23.48 -40.11 -5.52
N ALA A 14 23.04 -38.86 -5.38
CA ALA A 14 21.70 -38.45 -5.80
C ALA A 14 21.63 -38.27 -7.33
N THR A 15 21.07 -39.28 -8.00
CA THR A 15 20.81 -39.33 -9.44
C THR A 15 19.80 -38.25 -9.87
N ARG A 16 20.22 -37.31 -10.74
CA ARG A 16 19.31 -36.37 -11.42
C ARG A 16 18.64 -37.06 -12.61
N VAL A 17 17.35 -37.37 -12.49
CA VAL A 17 16.51 -37.77 -13.62
C VAL A 17 16.09 -36.50 -14.39
N ARG A 18 16.61 -36.37 -15.62
CA ARG A 18 16.08 -35.46 -16.65
C ARG A 18 14.81 -36.09 -17.22
N VAL A 19 13.66 -35.46 -17.02
CA VAL A 19 12.45 -35.75 -17.79
C VAL A 19 12.34 -34.72 -18.90
N SER A 20 12.65 -35.15 -20.11
CA SER A 20 12.33 -34.50 -21.38
C SER A 20 10.89 -34.84 -21.75
N ILE A 21 9.99 -33.85 -21.79
CA ILE A 21 8.66 -33.98 -22.38
C ILE A 21 8.66 -33.19 -23.68
N SER A 22 8.61 -33.93 -24.79
CA SER A 22 8.36 -33.44 -26.15
C SER A 22 6.87 -33.49 -26.46
N ASP A 23 6.35 -32.36 -26.93
CA ASP A 23 5.28 -32.10 -27.90
C ASP A 23 4.01 -32.98 -27.93
N LYS A 24 2.86 -32.31 -27.74
CA LYS A 24 1.61 -32.58 -28.48
C LYS A 24 0.70 -31.34 -28.51
N GLU A 25 0.76 -30.66 -29.65
CA GLU A 25 -0.35 -30.16 -30.45
C GLU A 25 -1.72 -30.02 -29.74
N ASN A 26 -2.14 -28.79 -29.47
CA ASN A 26 -3.55 -28.48 -29.19
C ASN A 26 -3.94 -27.20 -29.94
N ALA A 27 -4.67 -27.37 -31.03
CA ALA A 27 -5.23 -26.28 -31.83
C ALA A 27 -6.33 -25.56 -31.03
N PRO A 28 -6.38 -24.21 -31.02
CA PRO A 28 -7.47 -23.49 -30.37
C PRO A 28 -8.77 -23.67 -31.15
N ALA A 29 -9.79 -24.20 -30.48
CA ALA A 29 -11.16 -24.28 -30.97
C ALA A 29 -11.68 -22.90 -31.40
N ALA A 30 -12.32 -22.85 -32.58
CA ALA A 30 -12.83 -21.63 -33.17
C ALA A 30 -13.91 -20.97 -32.29
N LEU A 31 -13.58 -19.79 -31.76
CA LEU A 31 -14.48 -18.88 -31.06
C LEU A 31 -15.65 -18.49 -31.98
N ARG A 32 -16.85 -19.02 -31.70
CA ARG A 32 -18.09 -18.53 -32.34
C ARG A 32 -18.57 -17.30 -31.60
N GLN A 33 -18.33 -16.12 -32.18
CA GLN A 33 -18.93 -14.87 -31.72
C GLN A 33 -20.39 -14.80 -32.19
N THR A 34 -21.33 -14.59 -31.27
CA THR A 34 -22.72 -14.28 -31.60
C THR A 34 -22.99 -12.82 -31.23
N THR A 35 -23.13 -11.95 -32.23
CA THR A 35 -23.53 -10.55 -32.05
C THR A 35 -25.04 -10.45 -31.89
N LEU A 36 -25.50 -10.05 -30.71
CA LEU A 36 -26.89 -9.63 -30.49
C LEU A 36 -27.02 -8.16 -30.90
N ALA A 37 -27.81 -7.91 -31.95
CA ALA A 37 -28.26 -6.56 -32.30
C ALA A 37 -29.49 -6.24 -31.42
N LEU A 38 -29.36 -5.23 -30.56
CA LEU A 38 -30.50 -4.62 -29.89
C LEU A 38 -31.17 -3.67 -30.90
N ASP A 39 -32.35 -4.05 -31.38
CA ASP A 39 -33.19 -3.15 -32.15
C ASP A 39 -34.05 -2.35 -31.18
N GLY A 40 -33.92 -1.02 -31.22
CA GLY A 40 -34.67 -0.10 -30.36
C GLY A 40 -33.79 0.81 -29.50
N GLY A 41 -33.65 2.06 -29.95
CA GLY A 41 -33.11 3.15 -29.13
C GLY A 41 -32.06 3.94 -29.88
N ASN A 42 -32.39 5.20 -30.18
CA ASN A 42 -31.60 6.18 -30.92
C ASN A 42 -30.30 6.57 -30.18
N MET A 43 -29.34 5.65 -30.09
CA MET A 43 -28.02 5.84 -29.48
C MET A 43 -26.93 5.51 -30.50
N LYS A 44 -26.50 6.55 -31.23
CA LYS A 44 -25.30 6.50 -32.07
C LYS A 44 -24.07 6.17 -31.21
N GLY A 45 -23.50 4.98 -31.40
CA GLY A 45 -22.03 4.85 -31.43
C GLY A 45 -21.31 4.02 -30.37
N LYS A 46 -21.95 3.14 -29.59
CA LYS A 46 -21.21 2.19 -28.73
C LYS A 46 -21.81 0.78 -28.75
N LYS A 47 -21.35 -0.03 -29.71
CA LYS A 47 -21.58 -1.48 -29.73
C LYS A 47 -20.77 -2.10 -28.58
N ARG A 48 -21.44 -2.68 -27.58
CA ARG A 48 -20.79 -3.44 -26.49
C ARG A 48 -20.80 -4.91 -26.88
N THR A 49 -19.62 -5.47 -27.15
CA THR A 49 -19.44 -6.89 -27.42
C THR A 49 -19.34 -7.63 -26.09
N LEU A 50 -20.27 -8.54 -25.83
CA LEU A 50 -20.33 -9.36 -24.61
C LEU A 50 -19.90 -10.78 -24.99
N THR A 51 -18.71 -11.19 -24.55
CA THR A 51 -18.20 -12.54 -24.75
C THR A 51 -18.77 -13.44 -23.65
N LEU A 52 -19.74 -14.28 -23.99
CA LEU A 52 -20.21 -15.37 -23.12
C LEU A 52 -19.28 -16.57 -23.32
N VAL A 53 -18.65 -16.99 -22.24
CA VAL A 53 -17.96 -18.29 -22.12
C VAL A 53 -18.97 -19.23 -21.45
N ASP A 54 -19.13 -20.43 -22.01
CA ASP A 54 -20.04 -21.51 -21.61
C ASP A 54 -21.50 -21.42 -22.09
N GLY A 55 -21.67 -21.74 -23.37
CA GLY A 55 -22.96 -22.14 -23.92
C GLY A 55 -23.20 -23.63 -23.71
N ASP A 56 -24.05 -23.99 -22.76
CA ASP A 56 -25.06 -25.07 -22.91
C ASP A 56 -25.97 -25.25 -21.67
N ALA A 57 -25.63 -24.68 -20.51
CA ALA A 57 -26.48 -24.79 -19.31
C ALA A 57 -27.56 -23.68 -19.17
N CYS A 58 -27.45 -22.57 -19.91
CA CYS A 58 -28.23 -21.36 -19.63
C CYS A 58 -29.55 -21.23 -20.39
N LYS A 59 -29.91 -22.20 -21.25
CA LYS A 59 -31.13 -22.09 -22.08
C LYS A 59 -32.42 -22.48 -21.35
N LYS A 60 -32.33 -23.21 -20.22
CA LYS A 60 -33.52 -23.62 -19.44
C LYS A 60 -34.00 -22.60 -18.40
N TYR A 61 -33.21 -21.57 -18.10
CA TYR A 61 -33.54 -20.60 -17.04
C TYR A 61 -34.18 -19.31 -17.56
N ILE A 62 -34.13 -19.04 -18.86
CA ILE A 62 -34.68 -17.80 -19.43
C ILE A 62 -36.22 -17.87 -19.56
N ASP A 63 -36.80 -19.06 -19.80
CA ASP A 63 -38.27 -19.20 -19.91
C ASP A 63 -39.01 -19.18 -18.56
N ALA A 64 -38.29 -19.25 -17.43
CA ALA A 64 -38.89 -19.14 -16.09
C ALA A 64 -38.93 -17.68 -15.56
N PHE A 65 -38.35 -16.72 -16.28
CA PHE A 65 -38.07 -15.37 -15.77
C PHE A 65 -39.11 -14.29 -16.18
N LEU A 66 -40.24 -14.70 -16.75
CA LEU A 66 -41.40 -13.83 -17.03
C LEU A 66 -42.49 -13.94 -15.94
N GLY A 67 -42.30 -14.77 -14.92
CA GLY A 67 -43.16 -14.86 -13.74
C GLY A 67 -42.70 -13.92 -12.64
N GLU A 68 -43.63 -13.17 -12.07
CA GLU A 68 -43.48 -12.27 -10.93
C GLU A 68 -42.67 -12.94 -9.79
N LEU A 69 -41.49 -12.37 -9.48
CA LEU A 69 -40.53 -12.96 -8.54
C LEU A 69 -41.01 -12.69 -7.10
N ASP A 70 -41.68 -13.66 -6.49
CA ASP A 70 -42.07 -13.61 -5.08
C ASP A 70 -40.83 -13.72 -4.17
N LEU A 71 -40.48 -12.61 -3.50
CA LEU A 71 -39.33 -12.46 -2.62
C LEU A 71 -39.56 -13.02 -1.20
N SER A 72 -40.72 -13.64 -0.93
CA SER A 72 -41.07 -14.16 0.40
C SER A 72 -40.61 -15.60 0.66
N GLY A 73 -40.14 -16.32 -0.37
CA GLY A 73 -39.60 -17.68 -0.25
C GLY A 73 -38.11 -17.71 0.07
N ALA A 74 -37.69 -18.64 0.94
CA ALA A 74 -36.28 -18.91 1.21
C ALA A 74 -35.60 -19.48 -0.05
N LEU A 75 -35.04 -18.59 -0.89
CA LEU A 75 -34.30 -18.97 -2.08
C LEU A 75 -32.99 -19.66 -1.67
N PRO A 76 -32.62 -20.79 -2.29
CA PRO A 76 -31.30 -21.38 -2.09
C PRO A 76 -30.25 -20.39 -2.59
N ALA A 77 -29.50 -19.81 -1.64
CA ALA A 77 -28.43 -18.85 -1.91
C ALA A 77 -27.25 -19.54 -2.60
N THR A 78 -27.41 -19.87 -3.89
CA THR A 78 -26.30 -20.27 -4.71
C THR A 78 -25.41 -19.04 -4.97
N PRO A 79 -24.08 -19.20 -4.94
CA PRO A 79 -23.15 -18.08 -5.05
C PRO A 79 -23.34 -17.29 -6.36
N GLN A 80 -23.85 -17.89 -7.44
CA GLN A 80 -24.16 -17.17 -8.67
C GLN A 80 -25.29 -16.15 -8.48
N VAL A 81 -26.39 -16.52 -7.82
CA VAL A 81 -27.54 -15.63 -7.61
C VAL A 81 -27.17 -14.46 -6.71
N VAL A 82 -26.34 -14.69 -5.69
CA VAL A 82 -25.85 -13.62 -4.81
C VAL A 82 -24.95 -12.64 -5.57
N VAL A 83 -24.07 -13.14 -6.45
CA VAL A 83 -23.20 -12.30 -7.27
C VAL A 83 -24.00 -11.46 -8.27
N GLU A 84 -25.03 -12.03 -8.89
CA GLU A 84 -25.90 -11.28 -9.81
C GLU A 84 -26.77 -10.24 -9.08
N ALA A 85 -27.31 -10.59 -7.90
CA ALA A 85 -28.04 -9.65 -7.06
C ALA A 85 -27.15 -8.48 -6.60
N LEU A 86 -25.89 -8.74 -6.24
CA LEU A 86 -24.92 -7.69 -5.91
C LEU A 86 -24.59 -6.79 -7.11
N ARG A 87 -24.43 -7.37 -8.31
CA ARG A 87 -24.20 -6.59 -9.54
C ARG A 87 -25.36 -5.67 -9.87
N LEU A 88 -26.60 -6.16 -9.75
CA LEU A 88 -27.80 -5.33 -9.96
C LEU A 88 -27.91 -4.22 -8.92
N ARG A 89 -27.57 -4.51 -7.66
CA ARG A 89 -27.58 -3.49 -6.61
C ARG A 89 -26.56 -2.38 -6.86
N ILE A 90 -25.39 -2.71 -7.38
CA ILE A 90 -24.36 -1.72 -7.75
C ILE A 90 -24.90 -0.82 -8.88
N LEU A 91 -25.48 -1.39 -9.94
CA LEU A 91 -26.08 -0.62 -11.03
C LEU A 91 -27.18 0.34 -10.55
N GLN A 92 -28.05 -0.13 -9.65
CA GLN A 92 -29.11 0.70 -9.09
C GLN A 92 -28.57 1.86 -8.24
N LEU A 93 -27.47 1.64 -7.51
CA LEU A 93 -26.81 2.69 -6.73
C LEU A 93 -26.09 3.71 -7.63
N GLU A 94 -25.49 3.25 -8.74
CA GLU A 94 -24.91 4.14 -9.74
C GLU A 94 -25.99 5.02 -10.38
N ASP A 95 -27.14 4.46 -10.77
CA ASP A 95 -28.26 5.23 -11.30
C ASP A 95 -28.80 6.26 -10.29
N GLN A 96 -28.86 5.91 -9.01
CA GLN A 96 -29.25 6.86 -7.95
C GLN A 96 -28.27 8.01 -7.78
N LEU A 97 -26.97 7.74 -7.90
CA LEU A 97 -25.93 8.79 -7.88
C LEU A 97 -25.99 9.67 -9.12
N TYR A 98 -26.29 9.11 -10.29
CA TYR A 98 -26.48 9.88 -11.53
C TYR A 98 -27.78 10.70 -11.52
N ALA A 99 -28.84 10.22 -10.89
CA ALA A 99 -30.10 10.94 -10.72
C ALA A 99 -30.03 12.05 -9.65
N GLN A 100 -29.02 12.02 -8.78
CA GLN A 100 -28.79 13.09 -7.82
C GLN A 100 -28.22 14.32 -8.53
N ALA A 101 -29.07 15.32 -8.78
CA ALA A 101 -28.65 16.58 -9.36
C ALA A 101 -27.51 17.21 -8.52
N PRO A 102 -26.47 17.77 -9.17
CA PRO A 102 -25.35 18.38 -8.46
C PRO A 102 -25.86 19.50 -7.53
N PRO A 103 -25.36 19.60 -6.29
CA PRO A 103 -25.82 20.58 -5.33
C PRO A 103 -25.73 21.98 -5.91
N ALA A 104 -26.87 22.65 -5.98
CA ALA A 104 -27.04 23.96 -6.58
C ALA A 104 -26.02 24.95 -5.97
N LYS A 105 -25.18 25.50 -6.84
CA LYS A 105 -24.24 26.57 -6.54
C LYS A 105 -24.99 27.72 -5.86
N ARG A 106 -24.76 27.94 -4.56
CA ARG A 106 -25.14 29.19 -3.90
C ARG A 106 -24.38 30.33 -4.56
N ALA A 107 -25.07 31.08 -5.41
CA ALA A 107 -24.59 32.33 -5.97
C ALA A 107 -24.44 33.35 -4.84
N ARG A 108 -23.20 33.77 -4.57
CA ARG A 108 -22.90 34.91 -3.71
C ARG A 108 -22.96 36.17 -4.56
N THR A 109 -23.96 37.01 -4.31
CA THR A 109 -24.19 38.32 -4.90
C THR A 109 -23.01 39.26 -4.66
N ILE A 110 -22.55 39.91 -5.73
CA ILE A 110 -21.62 41.05 -5.73
C ILE A 110 -22.44 42.29 -6.05
N THR A 111 -22.23 43.38 -5.30
CA THR A 111 -22.55 44.76 -5.71
C THR A 111 -21.47 45.69 -5.11
N GLY A 112 -20.76 46.43 -5.98
CA GLY A 112 -19.53 47.21 -5.72
C GLY A 112 -19.71 48.58 -5.01
N PRO A 113 -18.85 49.61 -5.20
CA PRO A 113 -17.81 49.79 -6.23
C PRO A 113 -16.40 50.25 -5.74
N ALA A 114 -15.48 50.17 -6.71
CA ALA A 114 -14.14 50.75 -6.85
C ALA A 114 -13.58 51.71 -5.77
N THR A 115 -12.48 51.28 -5.13
CA THR A 115 -11.32 52.15 -4.88
C THR A 115 -10.03 51.33 -4.88
N SER A 116 -9.06 51.82 -5.64
CA SER A 116 -7.69 51.35 -5.81
C SER A 116 -6.85 51.45 -4.53
N SER A 117 -6.26 50.34 -4.08
CA SER A 117 -4.89 50.29 -3.54
C SER A 117 -4.52 48.88 -3.07
N SER A 118 -3.40 48.41 -3.58
CA SER A 118 -2.58 47.27 -3.18
C SER A 118 -2.60 46.97 -1.66
N SER A 119 -3.10 45.78 -1.31
CA SER A 119 -2.62 45.05 -0.14
C SER A 119 -2.96 43.57 -0.29
N SER A 120 -1.94 42.74 -0.14
CA SER A 120 -1.97 41.28 -0.11
C SER A 120 -2.89 40.79 1.01
N SER A 121 -4.13 40.45 0.66
CA SER A 121 -5.06 39.77 1.56
C SER A 121 -4.74 38.28 1.55
N GLU A 122 -4.02 37.83 2.57
CA GLU A 122 -4.01 36.42 2.99
C GLU A 122 -5.45 36.01 3.30
N ALA A 123 -5.97 35.04 2.54
CA ALA A 123 -7.23 34.40 2.86
C ALA A 123 -7.09 33.67 4.21
N PRO A 124 -8.11 33.74 5.11
CA PRO A 124 -8.07 33.00 6.36
C PRO A 124 -8.11 31.51 6.02
N VAL A 125 -6.98 30.84 6.22
CA VAL A 125 -6.89 29.38 6.19
C VAL A 125 -7.84 28.88 7.27
N ALA A 126 -8.98 28.34 6.85
CA ALA A 126 -9.93 27.71 7.76
C ALA A 126 -9.16 26.61 8.52
N GLY A 127 -8.95 26.84 9.82
CA GLY A 127 -8.24 25.91 10.67
C GLY A 127 -8.90 24.53 10.63
N PRO A 128 -8.12 23.44 10.74
CA PRO A 128 -8.64 22.09 10.63
C PRO A 128 -9.77 21.87 11.62
N SER A 129 -10.83 21.22 11.16
CA SER A 129 -11.95 20.90 12.04
C SER A 129 -11.47 19.94 13.13
N LYS A 130 -11.96 20.07 14.38
CA LYS A 130 -11.59 19.14 15.49
C LYS A 130 -11.80 17.66 15.17
N ALA A 131 -12.59 17.34 14.16
CA ALA A 131 -12.81 15.98 13.67
C ALA A 131 -11.63 15.45 12.83
N GLU A 132 -11.02 16.29 12.00
CA GLU A 132 -9.87 15.92 11.16
C GLU A 132 -8.62 15.68 12.01
N GLU A 133 -8.38 16.50 13.04
CA GLU A 133 -7.23 16.30 13.94
C GLU A 133 -7.24 14.92 14.61
N LYS A 134 -8.42 14.40 14.97
CA LYS A 134 -8.55 13.05 15.56
C LYS A 134 -8.20 11.96 14.56
N LYS A 135 -8.60 12.12 13.30
CA LYS A 135 -8.24 11.18 12.22
C LYS A 135 -6.75 11.22 11.94
N SER A 136 -6.16 12.42 11.83
CA SER A 136 -4.72 12.60 11.63
C SER A 136 -3.92 11.94 12.75
N LYS A 137 -4.28 12.15 14.01
CA LYS A 137 -3.62 11.48 15.16
C LYS A 137 -3.73 9.96 15.09
N MET A 138 -4.89 9.42 14.73
CA MET A 138 -5.06 7.97 14.57
C MET A 138 -4.19 7.40 13.44
N GLN A 139 -4.04 8.13 12.34
CA GLN A 139 -3.17 7.74 11.22
C GLN A 139 -1.70 7.81 11.61
N ILE A 140 -1.26 8.87 12.31
CA ILE A 140 0.11 9.00 12.85
C ILE A 140 0.43 7.82 13.78
N LYS A 141 -0.49 7.50 14.69
CA LYS A 141 -0.36 6.33 15.57
C LYS A 141 -0.21 5.02 14.79
N LYS A 142 -1.00 4.83 13.73
CA LYS A 142 -0.94 3.64 12.86
C LYS A 142 0.42 3.53 12.16
N ILE A 143 0.96 4.64 11.64
CA ILE A 143 2.30 4.69 11.04
C ILE A 143 3.34 4.29 12.08
N PHE A 144 3.24 4.85 13.27
CA PHE A 144 4.18 4.60 14.36
C PHE A 144 4.15 3.15 14.86
N ASP A 145 2.95 2.55 14.96
CA ASP A 145 2.80 1.15 15.32
C ASP A 145 3.36 0.21 14.23
N ARG A 146 3.25 0.57 12.94
CA ARG A 146 3.91 -0.16 11.86
C ARG A 146 5.43 0.00 11.93
N LEU A 147 5.93 1.21 12.14
CA LEU A 147 7.36 1.47 12.31
C LEU A 147 7.94 0.64 13.48
N LYS A 148 7.24 0.57 14.61
CA LYS A 148 7.62 -0.30 15.74
C LYS A 148 7.71 -1.78 15.38
N LYS A 149 6.78 -2.28 14.56
CA LYS A 149 6.81 -3.68 14.09
C LYS A 149 7.99 -3.92 13.16
N GLU A 150 8.24 -3.00 12.22
CA GLU A 150 9.36 -3.08 11.30
C GLU A 150 10.71 -3.01 12.02
N CYS A 151 10.87 -2.14 13.03
CA CYS A 151 12.07 -2.06 13.86
C CYS A 151 12.38 -3.38 14.60
N LYS A 152 11.34 -4.17 14.93
CA LYS A 152 11.50 -5.46 15.61
C LYS A 152 11.61 -6.65 14.67
N SER A 153 11.44 -6.44 13.37
CA SER A 153 11.51 -7.50 12.38
C SER A 153 12.92 -8.11 12.35
N ASP A 154 13.01 -9.42 12.09
CA ASP A 154 14.31 -10.09 11.98
C ASP A 154 15.06 -9.71 10.69
N GLY A 155 14.37 -9.08 9.73
CA GLY A 155 14.97 -8.49 8.53
C GLY A 155 15.79 -7.23 8.83
N LEU A 156 15.48 -6.52 9.92
CA LEU A 156 16.15 -5.28 10.28
C LEU A 156 17.22 -5.52 11.35
N LYS A 157 18.47 -5.72 10.90
CA LYS A 157 19.61 -6.00 11.78
C LYS A 157 20.35 -4.72 12.16
N PHE A 158 20.18 -4.25 13.40
CA PHE A 158 20.96 -3.13 13.91
C PHE A 158 22.38 -3.59 14.25
N GLN A 159 23.36 -3.02 13.54
CA GLN A 159 24.78 -3.35 13.60
C GLN A 159 25.64 -2.07 13.65
N GLY A 160 25.15 -1.01 14.31
CA GLY A 160 25.80 0.30 14.38
C GLY A 160 25.68 1.19 13.13
N SER A 161 25.12 0.69 12.02
CA SER A 161 24.80 1.52 10.84
C SER A 161 23.33 1.93 10.81
N PRO A 162 23.00 3.16 10.36
CA PRO A 162 21.64 3.57 10.11
C PRO A 162 20.95 2.62 9.12
N LYS A 163 19.67 2.35 9.37
CA LYS A 163 18.82 1.53 8.51
C LYS A 163 17.68 2.35 7.96
N THR A 164 17.25 1.99 6.76
CA THR A 164 16.10 2.59 6.13
C THR A 164 14.91 1.65 6.25
N ILE A 165 13.79 2.14 6.78
CA ILE A 165 12.50 1.44 6.79
C ILE A 165 11.58 2.18 5.83
N LYS A 166 10.95 1.44 4.91
CA LYS A 166 9.98 2.00 3.96
C LYS A 166 8.59 1.48 4.28
N ILE A 167 7.64 2.39 4.49
CA ILE A 167 6.23 2.08 4.72
C ILE A 167 5.42 2.69 3.59
N ASP A 168 4.71 1.85 2.85
CA ASP A 168 3.80 2.26 1.79
C ASP A 168 2.35 2.18 2.28
N GLU A 169 1.60 3.27 2.11
CA GLU A 169 0.17 3.37 2.44
C GLU A 169 -0.58 4.06 1.29
N VAL A 170 -1.89 3.82 1.22
CA VAL A 170 -2.79 4.52 0.30
C VAL A 170 -3.56 5.57 1.10
N TRP A 171 -3.44 6.84 0.71
CA TRP A 171 -4.12 7.96 1.34
C TRP A 171 -4.79 8.85 0.29
N GLU A 172 -5.91 9.43 0.68
CA GLU A 172 -6.52 10.49 -0.10
C GLU A 172 -5.70 11.78 0.01
N GLN A 173 -5.79 12.63 -1.02
CA GLN A 173 -5.08 13.89 -1.05
C GLN A 173 -5.45 14.78 0.15
N SER A 174 -6.73 14.80 0.54
CA SER A 174 -7.22 15.55 1.70
C SER A 174 -6.60 15.08 3.01
N GLU A 175 -6.50 13.76 3.21
CA GLU A 175 -5.88 13.17 4.40
C GLU A 175 -4.37 13.45 4.44
N PHE A 176 -3.69 13.32 3.30
CA PHE A 176 -2.27 13.64 3.19
C PHE A 176 -2.00 15.12 3.51
N GLU A 177 -2.78 16.04 2.93
CA GLU A 177 -2.64 17.46 3.22
C GLU A 177 -2.95 17.77 4.68
N ALA A 178 -3.97 17.15 5.29
CA ALA A 178 -4.31 17.36 6.69
C ALA A 178 -3.21 16.91 7.67
N ILE A 179 -2.38 15.92 7.31
CA ILE A 179 -1.29 15.43 8.17
C ILE A 179 0.03 16.16 7.91
N PHE A 180 0.40 16.37 6.65
CA PHE A 180 1.75 16.80 6.27
C PHE A 180 1.82 18.25 5.79
N SER A 181 0.70 18.94 5.55
CA SER A 181 0.75 20.34 5.16
C SER A 181 1.34 21.20 6.28
N GLY A 182 2.25 22.11 5.91
CA GLY A 182 2.94 22.99 6.85
C GLY A 182 3.99 22.29 7.74
N GLN A 183 4.20 20.98 7.59
CA GLN A 183 5.15 20.20 8.38
C GLN A 183 6.40 19.87 7.57
N GLY A 184 7.58 19.91 8.19
CA GLY A 184 8.86 19.56 7.56
C GLY A 184 9.30 20.52 6.44
N THR A 185 10.25 20.09 5.61
CA THR A 185 10.74 20.87 4.46
C THR A 185 10.20 20.31 3.15
N LEU A 186 9.38 21.09 2.45
CA LEU A 186 8.86 20.76 1.12
C LEU A 186 10.00 20.81 0.09
N ILE A 187 10.30 19.68 -0.54
CA ILE A 187 11.32 19.56 -1.59
C ILE A 187 10.68 19.76 -2.97
N GLN A 188 9.53 19.10 -3.20
CA GLN A 188 8.78 19.13 -4.45
C GLN A 188 7.27 19.05 -4.14
N PRO A 189 6.40 19.71 -4.92
CA PRO A 189 6.72 20.66 -5.99
C PRO A 189 7.18 22.02 -5.42
N THR A 190 8.24 22.60 -6.00
CA THR A 190 8.63 24.00 -5.69
C THR A 190 8.71 24.79 -7.01
N PRO A 191 8.53 26.13 -6.97
CA PRO A 191 8.59 26.96 -8.19
C PRO A 191 9.88 26.76 -8.98
N ASN A 192 10.99 26.56 -8.28
CA ASN A 192 12.32 26.36 -8.85
C ASN A 192 12.63 24.89 -9.20
N ASN A 193 11.93 23.92 -8.61
CA ASN A 193 12.20 22.50 -8.83
C ASN A 193 10.90 21.72 -9.08
N LYS A 194 10.69 21.35 -10.34
CA LYS A 194 9.53 20.58 -10.83
C LYS A 194 8.18 21.16 -10.37
N PRO A 195 7.79 22.37 -10.82
CA PRO A 195 6.56 23.04 -10.38
C PRO A 195 5.28 22.28 -10.77
N LYS A 196 5.32 21.44 -11.81
CA LYS A 196 4.19 20.63 -12.27
C LYS A 196 4.27 19.18 -11.80
N SER A 197 5.07 18.89 -10.77
CA SER A 197 5.21 17.54 -10.23
C SER A 197 3.86 17.06 -9.68
N THR A 198 3.44 15.87 -10.09
CA THR A 198 2.32 15.15 -9.46
C THR A 198 2.72 14.47 -8.15
N VAL A 199 4.00 14.49 -7.84
CA VAL A 199 4.59 13.90 -6.64
C VAL A 199 5.01 15.01 -5.69
N THR A 200 4.52 14.91 -4.45
CA THR A 200 4.89 15.77 -3.33
C THR A 200 5.92 15.06 -2.46
N ILE A 201 7.06 15.70 -2.24
CA ILE A 201 8.14 15.18 -1.39
C ILE A 201 8.39 16.16 -0.25
N ILE A 202 8.24 15.67 0.97
CA ILE A 202 8.47 16.43 2.22
C ILE A 202 9.54 15.70 3.02
N HIS A 203 10.52 16.43 3.53
CA HIS A 203 11.65 15.86 4.26
C HIS A 203 11.75 16.48 5.66
N PHE A 204 11.79 15.61 6.66
CA PHE A 204 12.02 15.91 8.06
C PHE A 204 13.48 15.59 8.38
N LYS A 205 14.33 16.61 8.32
CA LYS A 205 15.79 16.46 8.44
C LYS A 205 16.27 16.46 9.88
N THR A 206 15.58 17.21 10.73
CA THR A 206 16.03 17.46 12.11
C THR A 206 15.20 16.64 13.08
N LYS A 207 15.83 16.17 14.16
CA LYS A 207 15.15 15.41 15.21
C LYS A 207 13.99 16.21 15.84
N ALA A 208 14.15 17.53 15.98
CA ALA A 208 13.09 18.42 16.47
C ALA A 208 11.84 18.38 15.59
N GLN A 209 11.98 18.38 14.26
CA GLN A 209 10.83 18.25 13.35
C GLN A 209 10.16 16.88 13.47
N VAL A 210 10.92 15.82 13.73
CA VAL A 210 10.37 14.47 13.94
C VAL A 210 9.60 14.42 15.26
N GLU A 211 10.17 14.99 16.33
CA GLU A 211 9.53 15.08 17.65
C GLU A 211 8.28 15.94 17.62
N GLU A 212 8.28 17.06 16.89
CA GLU A 212 7.09 17.91 16.69
C GLU A 212 5.99 17.17 15.93
N PHE A 213 6.36 16.42 14.88
CA PHE A 213 5.41 15.68 14.06
C PHE A 213 4.72 14.52 14.82
N PHE A 214 5.50 13.72 15.55
CA PHE A 214 4.94 12.62 16.35
C PHE A 214 4.40 13.09 17.71
N GLY A 215 4.82 14.26 18.18
CA GLY A 215 4.47 14.83 19.48
C GLY A 215 4.67 13.82 20.62
N ASN A 216 3.66 13.75 21.49
CA ASN A 216 3.65 12.85 22.64
C ASN A 216 3.50 11.37 22.27
N GLU A 217 3.26 11.02 21.00
CA GLU A 217 3.15 9.63 20.58
C GLU A 217 4.52 8.96 20.35
N LEU A 218 5.60 9.76 20.31
CA LEU A 218 6.96 9.27 20.17
C LEU A 218 7.41 8.54 21.45
N LYS A 219 6.95 7.30 21.60
CA LYS A 219 7.43 6.36 22.63
C LYS A 219 8.80 5.80 22.21
N ASP A 220 9.53 5.25 23.17
CA ASP A 220 10.80 4.59 22.88
C ASP A 220 10.63 3.49 21.82
N LEU A 221 11.35 3.63 20.71
CA LEU A 221 11.44 2.61 19.68
C LEU A 221 12.47 1.58 20.12
N ARG A 222 12.12 0.30 20.02
CA ARG A 222 13.04 -0.81 20.27
C ARG A 222 13.19 -1.67 19.04
N GLY A 223 14.44 -2.01 18.74
CA GLY A 223 14.82 -2.98 17.72
C GLY A 223 15.58 -4.16 18.32
N ASN A 224 16.22 -4.94 17.46
CA ASN A 224 17.10 -6.03 17.86
C ASN A 224 18.53 -5.74 17.38
N ARG A 225 19.50 -5.77 18.30
CA ARG A 225 20.93 -5.70 17.99
C ARG A 225 21.40 -7.05 17.46
N TRP A 226 22.27 -7.00 16.45
CA TRP A 226 22.91 -8.18 15.88
C TRP A 226 24.42 -8.02 15.88
N THR A 227 25.16 -9.11 16.05
CA THR A 227 26.60 -9.12 15.77
C THR A 227 26.83 -8.90 14.28
N ARG A 228 27.97 -8.32 13.94
CA ARG A 228 28.43 -8.28 12.55
C ARG A 228 28.87 -9.70 12.18
N GLY A 229 28.14 -10.30 11.24
CA GLY A 229 28.59 -11.52 10.58
C GLY A 229 29.69 -11.21 9.56
N GLY A 230 30.45 -12.23 9.18
CA GLY A 230 31.63 -12.06 8.31
C GLY A 230 32.93 -11.80 9.07
N GLY A 231 34.04 -11.80 8.32
CA GLY A 231 35.38 -12.12 8.84
C GLY A 231 35.76 -13.57 8.49
N PRO A 232 37.02 -14.01 8.67
CA PRO A 232 37.67 -15.15 7.97
C PRO A 232 36.97 -16.52 8.04
N HIS A 233 35.90 -16.65 8.81
CA HIS A 233 35.16 -17.90 9.04
C HIS A 233 33.69 -17.85 8.59
N PHE A 234 33.26 -16.83 7.85
CA PHE A 234 31.89 -16.70 7.31
C PHE A 234 30.78 -16.88 8.39
N ALA A 235 31.06 -16.46 9.61
CA ALA A 235 30.14 -16.62 10.73
C ALA A 235 28.84 -15.85 10.49
N LYS A 236 27.71 -16.51 10.75
CA LYS A 236 26.38 -15.89 10.65
C LYS A 236 26.23 -14.83 11.74
N SER A 237 25.49 -13.75 11.42
CA SER A 237 25.09 -12.75 12.41
C SER A 237 24.22 -13.40 13.50
N LEU A 238 24.50 -13.12 14.76
CA LEU A 238 23.74 -13.60 15.92
C LEU A 238 22.97 -12.44 16.56
N LYS A 239 21.73 -12.69 16.97
CA LYS A 239 20.89 -11.73 17.69
C LYS A 239 21.44 -11.56 19.10
N GLN A 240 21.85 -10.34 19.47
CA GLN A 240 22.43 -10.03 20.78
C GLN A 240 21.36 -9.66 21.82
N GLY A 241 20.21 -9.14 21.38
CA GLY A 241 19.13 -8.74 22.28
C GLY A 241 18.42 -7.48 21.79
N PRO A 242 17.50 -6.93 22.59
CA PRO A 242 16.83 -5.68 22.28
C PRO A 242 17.80 -4.48 22.38
N CYS A 243 17.61 -3.49 21.53
CA CYS A 243 18.32 -2.21 21.59
C CYS A 243 17.34 -1.04 21.41
N ASP A 244 17.68 0.10 21.98
CA ASP A 244 16.92 1.32 21.78
C ASP A 244 17.30 1.96 20.44
N VAL A 245 16.29 2.47 19.73
CA VAL A 245 16.39 2.97 18.37
C VAL A 245 15.84 4.39 18.35
N GLN A 246 16.47 5.27 17.58
CA GLN A 246 15.98 6.61 17.33
C GLN A 246 15.76 6.83 15.83
N ILE A 247 14.78 7.68 15.51
CA ILE A 247 14.54 8.16 14.15
C ILE A 247 15.48 9.35 13.93
N ASN A 248 16.35 9.28 12.93
CA ASN A 248 17.25 10.38 12.57
C ASN A 248 16.54 11.39 11.67
N SER A 249 15.90 10.88 10.63
CA SER A 249 15.21 11.65 9.61
C SER A 249 14.10 10.79 8.99
N PHE A 250 13.13 11.42 8.33
CA PHE A 250 12.25 10.68 7.42
C PHE A 250 11.80 11.53 6.24
N GLU A 251 11.59 10.87 5.12
CA GLU A 251 11.08 11.46 3.89
C GLU A 251 9.70 10.90 3.57
N VAL A 252 8.80 11.77 3.16
CA VAL A 252 7.43 11.43 2.75
C VAL A 252 7.31 11.72 1.27
N ASN A 253 6.94 10.70 0.49
CA ASN A 253 6.73 10.80 -0.94
C ASN A 253 5.29 10.42 -1.26
N TYR A 254 4.49 11.40 -1.67
CA TYR A 254 3.09 11.21 -2.03
C TYR A 254 2.89 11.40 -3.53
N SER A 255 2.31 10.40 -4.20
CA SER A 255 1.93 10.47 -5.60
C SER A 255 0.43 10.71 -5.73
N LYS A 256 0.05 11.88 -6.27
CA LYS A 256 -1.36 12.25 -6.46
C LYS A 256 -2.11 11.27 -7.36
N ASN A 257 -1.46 10.75 -8.40
CA ASN A 257 -2.10 9.87 -9.37
C ASN A 257 -2.37 8.47 -8.80
N GLY A 258 -1.47 7.97 -7.96
CA GLY A 258 -1.58 6.63 -7.37
C GLY A 258 -2.21 6.61 -5.99
N MET A 259 -2.54 7.78 -5.43
CA MET A 259 -2.97 7.95 -4.02
C MET A 259 -2.02 7.25 -3.05
N LYS A 260 -0.75 7.11 -3.43
CA LYS A 260 0.24 6.31 -2.71
C LYS A 260 1.16 7.23 -1.95
N CYS A 261 1.22 7.03 -0.64
CA CYS A 261 2.19 7.66 0.24
C CYS A 261 3.27 6.64 0.63
N SER A 262 4.53 6.97 0.37
CA SER A 262 5.69 6.18 0.77
C SER A 262 6.46 6.96 1.83
N LEU A 263 6.54 6.44 3.04
CA LEU A 263 7.31 7.01 4.14
C LEU A 263 8.61 6.24 4.28
N LYS A 264 9.74 6.95 4.17
CA LYS A 264 11.09 6.39 4.26
C LYS A 264 11.75 6.93 5.54
N PHE A 265 11.81 6.10 6.57
CA PHE A 265 12.44 6.41 7.85
C PHE A 265 13.90 6.01 7.83
N GLU A 266 14.77 6.90 8.30
CA GLU A 266 16.15 6.59 8.63
C GLU A 266 16.24 6.41 10.15
N VAL A 267 16.54 5.19 10.59
CA VAL A 267 16.62 4.83 12.00
C VAL A 267 18.03 4.41 12.37
N SER A 268 18.49 4.80 13.55
CA SER A 268 19.80 4.39 14.07
C SER A 268 19.68 3.87 15.49
N GLU A 269 20.63 3.02 15.86
CA GLU A 269 20.74 2.50 17.21
C GLU A 269 21.30 3.57 18.16
N VAL A 270 20.64 3.76 19.30
CA VAL A 270 21.13 4.65 20.35
C VAL A 270 22.30 3.99 21.08
N GLY A 271 23.45 4.67 21.13
CA GLY A 271 24.67 4.14 21.76
C GLY A 271 25.37 3.04 20.95
N GLY A 272 24.96 2.77 19.71
CA GLY A 272 25.51 1.75 18.83
C GLY A 272 26.83 2.15 18.16
N GLY A 273 27.89 2.41 18.93
CA GLY A 273 29.22 2.81 18.41
C GLY A 273 30.14 1.65 18.04
N TYR A 274 29.88 0.44 18.54
CA TYR A 274 30.74 -0.72 18.32
C TYR A 274 29.94 -2.01 18.32
N CYS A 275 29.84 -2.66 17.16
CA CYS A 275 29.24 -4.00 17.07
C CYS A 275 30.36 -5.04 17.00
N PRO A 276 30.52 -5.87 18.05
CA PRO A 276 31.54 -6.90 18.04
C PRO A 276 31.24 -7.93 16.93
N TYR A 277 32.30 -8.49 16.36
CA TYR A 277 32.19 -9.65 15.49
C TYR A 277 31.60 -10.82 16.29
N GLY A 278 30.79 -11.65 15.63
CA GLY A 278 30.22 -12.83 16.27
C GLY A 278 31.29 -13.79 16.79
N PRO A 279 30.99 -14.61 17.82
CA PRO A 279 31.91 -15.62 18.31
C PRO A 279 32.29 -16.57 17.16
N SER A 280 33.59 -16.73 16.94
CA SER A 280 34.12 -17.70 15.98
C SER A 280 33.84 -19.10 16.54
N GLN A 281 32.93 -19.86 15.92
CA GLN A 281 32.83 -21.29 16.19
C GLN A 281 34.06 -21.99 15.59
N ARG A 282 35.20 -21.92 16.28
CA ARG A 282 36.25 -22.93 16.09
C ARG A 282 35.66 -24.23 16.62
N ARG A 283 35.15 -25.07 15.71
CA ARG A 283 34.86 -26.46 16.02
C ARG A 283 36.19 -27.08 16.43
N HIS A 284 36.40 -27.24 17.72
CA HIS A 284 37.41 -28.18 18.22
C HIS A 284 36.87 -29.57 17.90
N SER A 285 37.30 -30.10 16.75
CA SER A 285 37.26 -31.52 16.42
C SER A 285 38.57 -32.14 16.88
#